data_AF-A0A1G9PE78-F1
#
_entry.id   AF-A0A1G9PE78-F1
#
_cell.length_a   1.000
_cell.length_b   1.000
_cell.length_c   1.000
_cell.angle_alpha   90.00
_cell.angle_beta   90.00
_cell.angle_gamma   90.00
#
_symmetry.space_group_name_H-M   'P 1'
#
loop_
_entity.id
_entity.type
_entity.pdbx_description
1 polymer ?
#
loop_
_entity_poly.entity_id
_entity_poly.type
_entity_poly.pdbx_seq_one_letter_code
_entity_poly.pdbx_strand_id
1 'polypeptide(L)'
;MYELLVETMPEFVAIAFFTVGAGALSSLGLYLEELALETLAAGQTTLGLWFACFGLVAFYFGLYLFGYSELLPRVSSYLDPDTTR
;
A
#
# COMPACT_ATOMS: atom_id res chain seq x y z
N MET A 1 -29.59 14.14 -6.34
CA MET A 1 -28.51 14.27 -5.32
C MET A 1 -28.23 12.96 -4.58
N TYR A 2 -29.22 12.17 -4.18
CA TYR A 2 -28.99 10.85 -3.55
C TYR A 2 -28.32 9.82 -4.46
N GLU A 3 -28.60 9.84 -5.77
CA GLU A 3 -27.93 8.95 -6.75
C GLU A 3 -26.41 9.10 -6.75
N LEU A 4 -25.90 10.33 -6.69
CA LEU A 4 -24.46 10.59 -6.58
C LEU A 4 -23.87 9.97 -5.32
N LEU A 5 -24.57 10.06 -4.19
CA LEU A 5 -24.09 9.50 -2.93
C LEU A 5 -24.01 7.97 -2.98
N VAL A 6 -24.96 7.32 -3.65
CA VAL A 6 -24.98 5.86 -3.86
C VAL A 6 -23.91 5.42 -4.86
N GLU A 7 -23.67 6.23 -5.89
CA GLU A 7 -22.65 5.98 -6.91
C GLU A 7 -21.21 6.15 -6.36
N THR A 8 -20.98 7.13 -5.47
CA THR A 8 -19.66 7.37 -4.84
C THR A 8 -19.41 6.49 -3.61
N MET A 9 -20.44 5.90 -3.00
CA MET A 9 -20.32 4.99 -1.86
C MET A 9 -19.30 3.84 -2.07
N PRO A 10 -19.35 3.07 -3.17
CA PRO A 10 -18.35 2.03 -3.44
C PRO A 10 -16.93 2.58 -3.61
N GLU A 11 -16.79 3.79 -4.17
CA GLU A 11 -15.51 4.45 -4.37
C GLU A 11 -14.89 4.90 -3.04
N PHE A 12 -15.72 5.40 -2.11
CA PHE A 12 -15.31 5.69 -0.73
C PHE A 12 -14.89 4.44 0.03
N VAL A 13 -15.63 3.34 -0.11
CA VAL A 13 -15.29 2.06 0.52
C VAL A 13 -13.97 1.53 -0.03
N ALA A 14 -13.76 1.62 -1.34
CA ALA A 14 -12.49 1.26 -1.96
C ALA A 14 -11.35 2.11 -1.40
N ILE A 15 -11.46 3.45 -1.41
CA ILE A 15 -10.41 4.33 -0.87
C ILE A 15 -10.14 4.06 0.62
N ALA A 16 -11.18 3.81 1.42
CA ALA A 16 -11.03 3.50 2.84
C ALA A 16 -10.33 2.15 3.06
N PHE A 17 -10.76 1.11 2.34
CA PHE A 17 -10.09 -0.19 2.36
C PHE A 17 -8.62 -0.05 1.95
N PHE A 18 -8.36 0.78 0.93
CA PHE A 18 -7.02 1.03 0.42
C PHE A 18 -6.12 1.77 1.41
N THR A 19 -6.66 2.80 2.04
CA THR A 19 -5.96 3.57 3.07
C THR A 19 -5.67 2.72 4.30
N VAL A 20 -6.63 1.92 4.77
CA VAL A 20 -6.46 1.04 5.93
C VAL A 20 -5.47 -0.08 5.63
N GLY A 21 -5.57 -0.71 4.46
CA GLY A 21 -4.65 -1.76 4.03
C GLY A 21 -3.21 -1.26 3.95
N ALA A 22 -3.00 -0.11 3.28
CA ALA A 22 -1.69 0.52 3.20
C ALA A 22 -1.15 0.91 4.59
N GLY A 23 -1.97 1.57 5.43
CA GLY A 23 -1.56 1.97 6.77
C GLY A 23 -1.21 0.79 7.69
N ALA A 24 -1.99 -0.30 7.62
CA ALA A 24 -1.71 -1.52 8.37
C ALA A 24 -0.41 -2.19 7.92
N LEU A 25 -0.19 -2.30 6.60
CA LEU A 25 1.04 -2.87 6.05
C LEU A 25 2.27 -2.01 6.36
N SER A 26 2.16 -0.68 6.27
CA SER A 26 3.26 0.23 6.65
C SER A 26 3.60 0.11 8.14
N SER A 27 2.57 0.02 9.00
CA SER A 27 2.77 -0.17 10.45
C SER A 27 3.45 -1.52 10.76
N LEU A 28 3.04 -2.59 10.06
CA LEU A 28 3.69 -3.90 10.15
C LEU A 28 5.14 -3.86 9.68
N GLY A 29 5.44 -3.13 8.59
CA GLY A 29 6.81 -2.94 8.11
C GLY A 29 7.71 -2.29 9.17
N LEU A 30 7.25 -1.20 9.78
CA LEU A 30 7.98 -0.53 10.86
C LEU A 30 8.21 -1.44 12.07
N TYR A 31 7.20 -2.22 12.46
CA TYR A 31 7.33 -3.17 13.58
C TYR A 31 8.34 -4.28 13.28
N LEU A 32 8.41 -4.73 12.02
CA LEU A 32 9.40 -5.72 11.58
C LEU A 32 10.81 -5.14 11.50
N GLU A 33 10.98 -3.86 11.16
CA GLU A 33 12.27 -3.16 11.24
C GLU A 33 12.76 -3.05 12.70
N GLU A 34 11.86 -2.71 13.63
CA GLU A 34 12.19 -2.67 15.06
C GLU A 34 12.61 -4.05 15.58
N LEU A 35 11.85 -5.09 15.26
CA LEU A 35 12.20 -6.48 15.58
C LEU A 35 13.53 -6.91 14.94
N ALA A 36 13.81 -6.48 13.70
CA ALA A 36 15.07 -6.79 13.03
C ALA A 36 16.24 -6.13 13.77
N LEU A 37 16.11 -4.87 14.19
CA LEU A 37 17.14 -4.17 14.97
C LEU A 37 17.35 -4.81 16.35
N GLU A 38 16.27 -5.19 17.05
CA GLU A 38 16.35 -5.84 18.35
C GLU A 38 16.99 -7.23 18.25
N THR A 39 16.61 -8.03 17.25
CA THR A 39 17.20 -9.37 17.02
C THR A 39 18.64 -9.31 16.54
N LEU A 40 19.02 -8.29 15.75
CA LEU A 40 20.41 -8.01 15.40
C LEU A 40 21.23 -7.60 16.63
N ALA A 41 20.68 -6.74 17.49
CA ALA A 41 21.31 -6.36 18.75
C ALA A 41 21.45 -7.54 19.72
N ALA A 42 20.51 -8.49 19.69
CA ALA A 42 20.56 -9.75 20.42
C ALA A 42 21.52 -10.79 19.80
N GLY A 43 22.19 -10.47 18.67
CA GLY A 43 23.17 -11.34 18.00
C GLY A 43 22.56 -12.45 17.13
N GLN A 44 21.25 -12.42 16.89
CA GLN A 44 20.52 -13.41 16.08
C GLN A 44 20.26 -12.91 14.66
N THR A 45 21.33 -12.78 13.89
CA THR A 45 21.35 -12.20 12.54
C THR A 45 20.41 -12.90 11.54
N THR A 46 20.28 -14.22 11.62
CA THR A 46 19.42 -15.02 10.72
C THR A 46 17.93 -14.69 10.89
N LEU A 47 17.47 -14.48 12.13
CA LEU A 47 16.08 -14.14 12.41
C LEU A 47 15.76 -12.70 12.00
N GLY A 48 16.67 -11.76 12.28
CA GLY A 48 16.52 -10.37 11.83
C GLY A 48 16.44 -10.24 10.30
N LEU A 49 17.23 -11.02 9.55
CA LEU A 49 17.15 -11.06 8.08
C LEU A 49 15.81 -11.61 7.58
N TRP A 50 15.26 -12.61 8.29
CA TRP A 50 13.96 -13.19 7.97
C TRP A 50 12.82 -12.19 8.18
N PHE A 51 12.83 -11.47 9.31
CA PHE A 51 11.85 -10.42 9.58
C PHE A 51 11.96 -9.25 8.59
N ALA A 52 13.18 -8.82 8.25
CA ALA A 52 13.40 -7.80 7.22
C ALA A 52 12.85 -8.22 5.85
N CYS A 53 13.01 -9.50 5.47
CA CYS A 53 12.49 -10.03 4.22
C CYS A 53 10.95 -10.02 4.18
N PHE A 54 10.30 -10.46 5.27
CA PHE A 54 8.83 -10.41 5.37
C PHE A 54 8.29 -8.98 5.46
N GLY A 55 9.02 -8.07 6.10
CA GLY A 55 8.70 -6.64 6.13
C GLY A 55 8.74 -6.03 4.73
N LEU A 56 9.77 -6.34 3.95
CA LEU A 56 9.91 -5.90 2.57
C LEU A 56 8.81 -6.46 1.66
N VAL A 57 8.45 -7.74 1.81
CA VAL A 57 7.36 -8.35 1.04
C VAL A 57 6.03 -7.70 1.38
N ALA A 58 5.73 -7.49 2.67
CA ALA A 58 4.53 -6.78 3.11
C ALA A 58 4.50 -5.35 2.54
N PHE A 59 5.62 -4.62 2.63
CA PHE A 59 5.73 -3.26 2.10
C PHE A 59 5.58 -3.22 0.57
N TYR A 60 6.17 -4.19 -0.14
CA TYR A 60 6.05 -4.33 -1.59
C TYR A 60 4.62 -4.64 -2.01
N PHE A 61 3.92 -5.58 -1.37
CA PHE A 61 2.51 -5.83 -1.64
C PHE A 61 1.66 -4.59 -1.35
N GLY A 62 1.96 -3.88 -0.26
CA GLY A 62 1.29 -2.63 0.11
C GLY A 62 1.46 -1.54 -0.93
N LEU A 63 2.64 -1.39 -1.55
CA LEU A 63 2.88 -0.37 -2.58
C LEU A 63 2.46 -0.83 -3.98
N TYR A 64 2.71 -2.09 -4.33
CA TYR A 64 2.53 -2.63 -5.67
C TYR A 64 1.07 -2.89 -6.00
N LEU A 65 0.30 -3.49 -5.07
CA LEU A 65 -1.14 -3.70 -5.27
C LEU A 65 -1.96 -2.41 -5.10
N PHE A 66 -1.54 -1.47 -4.25
CA PHE A 66 -2.33 -0.25 -3.99
C PHE A 66 -1.94 0.92 -4.89
N GLY A 67 -0.66 1.06 -5.25
CA GLY A 67 -0.14 2.24 -5.92
C GLY A 67 -0.07 2.12 -7.43
N TYR A 68 0.27 0.94 -7.97
CA TYR A 68 0.70 0.84 -9.37
C TYR A 68 -0.41 0.33 -10.31
N SER A 69 -1.29 -0.55 -9.85
CA SER A 69 -2.37 -1.12 -10.67
C SER A 69 -3.54 -0.17 -10.90
N GLU A 70 -3.89 0.67 -9.91
CA GLU A 70 -5.12 1.49 -9.99
C GLU A 70 -4.87 2.99 -10.11
N LEU A 71 -3.73 3.54 -9.64
CA LEU A 71 -3.48 4.98 -9.71
C LEU A 71 -2.88 5.44 -11.04
N LEU A 72 -1.97 4.65 -11.63
CA LEU A 72 -1.34 5.01 -12.91
C LEU A 72 -2.32 5.12 -14.09
N PRO A 73 -3.25 4.17 -14.33
CA PRO A 73 -4.20 4.33 -15.43
C PRO A 73 -5.15 5.52 -15.21
N ARG A 74 -5.49 5.83 -13.94
CA ARG A 74 -6.42 6.92 -13.59
C ARG A 74 -5.78 8.31 -13.73
N VAL A 75 -4.47 8.45 -13.54
CA VAL A 75 -3.76 9.73 -13.78
C VAL A 75 -3.40 9.89 -15.26
N SER A 76 -3.06 8.80 -15.95
CA SER A 76 -2.80 8.82 -17.40
C SER A 76 -4.02 9.27 -18.20
N SER A 77 -5.25 8.95 -17.78
CA SER A 77 -6.47 9.39 -18.46
C SER A 77 -6.73 10.89 -18.35
N TYR A 78 -6.18 11.58 -17.34
CA TYR A 78 -6.28 13.04 -17.23
C TYR A 78 -5.16 13.78 -17.98
N LEU A 79 -4.15 13.05 -18.45
CA LEU A 79 -2.96 13.58 -19.13
C LEU A 79 -2.93 13.24 -20.62
N ASP A 80 -4.00 12.65 -21.17
CA ASP A 80 -4.17 12.42 -22.61
C ASP A 80 -5.01 13.56 -23.24
N PRO A 81 -4.38 14.55 -23.89
CA PRO A 81 -5.06 15.66 -24.54
C PRO A 81 -5.62 15.35 -25.95
N ASP A 82 -5.65 14.10 -26.41
CA ASP A 82 -5.97 13.78 -27.83
C ASP A 82 -7.32 13.07 -28.06
N THR A 83 -8.33 13.33 -27.20
CA THR A 83 -9.74 13.01 -27.50
C THR A 83 -10.51 14.25 -27.96
N THR A 84 -10.01 14.96 -28.98
CA THR A 84 -10.81 16.00 -29.67
C THR A 84 -10.41 16.22 -31.13
N ARG A 85 -10.16 15.17 -31.91
CA ARG A 85 -10.19 15.29 -33.38
C ARG A 85 -10.76 14.09 -34.10
#